data_AF-A0A1C3RDP7-F1
#
_entry.id   AF-A0A1C3RDP7-F1
#
_cell.length_a   1.000
_cell.length_b   1.000
_cell.length_c   1.000
_cell.angle_alpha   90.00
_cell.angle_beta   90.00
_cell.angle_gamma   90.00
#
_symmetry.space_group_name_H-M   'P 1'
#
loop_
_entity.id
_entity.type
_entity.pdbx_description
1 polymer ?
#
loop_
_entity_poly.entity_id
_entity_poly.type
_entity_poly.pdbx_seq_one_letter_code
_entity_poly.pdbx_strand_id
1 'polypeptide(L)'
;MRYDDRRIHSYLPSLQPQWIEAVQKHVLDFRKKVPYGTFKSTKEFNWYSELNDARFTHPYALFSAGHAELDLDKARNKSPMLFNRDRHNTFLLTDSGGYQIGSKAWKLKELDTPEQFSFEPLIKKREQVLRWQEAVADLAVVLEVPAWMDGISYDNALRLTQDNLKYYAENATGEVPFLNVLHGSTFEEVVHWFEETKWFNDQGHGVGWCFPGLMSGNFYLALQMILYMHSRKHYPKFLHFLGNGTAQTTAMLYTLKKVIRRTYPERNCVVNITQDASSEFQISGMRGEVYERIKGREDNRASYSPYIIKKDKFESKDLNFIRHDQHYPNVDGPVLSKPKGVVFGDIIAPKKVRPKSYKGESKYNKDGLSDLILIAHNVWTKLNAIEETQDMERTLRRLHYAAARVETKEFAGELKRIMKRRSSHTMGEDLVAVTVGLWKLFYDNYEDTMTFDERMEILDTFQEQAIHLFGKVPKNYLPEAPTEI
;
A
#
# COMPACT_ATOMS: atom_id res chain seq x y z
N MET A 1 -2.17 5.00 18.64
CA MET A 1 -1.13 4.19 18.04
C MET A 1 -0.06 5.12 17.54
N ARG A 2 1.19 4.85 17.93
CA ARG A 2 2.35 5.62 17.50
C ARG A 2 3.02 4.92 16.31
N TYR A 3 3.81 5.65 15.53
CA TYR A 3 4.52 5.11 14.36
C TYR A 3 5.51 3.98 14.69
N ASP A 4 5.96 3.88 15.94
CA ASP A 4 6.85 2.85 16.49
C ASP A 4 6.08 1.68 17.12
N ASP A 5 4.77 1.58 16.91
CA ASP A 5 3.99 0.41 17.32
C ASP A 5 4.31 -0.79 16.41
N ARG A 6 4.76 -1.89 17.00
CA ARG A 6 5.13 -3.12 16.28
C ARG A 6 3.93 -3.77 15.58
N ARG A 7 2.70 -3.47 16.04
CA ARG A 7 1.44 -4.04 15.53
C ARG A 7 1.02 -3.46 14.17
N ILE A 8 1.59 -2.32 13.76
CA ILE A 8 1.27 -1.70 12.46
C ILE A 8 1.39 -2.73 11.34
N HIS A 9 0.28 -2.91 10.64
CA HIS A 9 0.17 -3.87 9.55
C HIS A 9 0.95 -3.38 8.32
N SER A 10 1.58 -4.30 7.58
CA SER A 10 2.37 -3.96 6.38
C SER A 10 1.53 -3.49 5.18
N TYR A 11 0.20 -3.54 5.30
CA TYR A 11 -0.73 -3.03 4.28
C TYR A 11 -1.66 -1.99 4.86
N LEU A 12 -1.68 -0.82 4.22
CA LEU A 12 -2.50 0.33 4.56
C LEU A 12 -3.45 0.60 3.38
N PRO A 13 -4.73 0.20 3.42
CA PRO A 13 -5.65 0.58 2.37
C PRO A 13 -5.70 2.11 2.24
N SER A 14 -5.52 2.61 1.02
CA SER A 14 -5.50 4.03 0.70
C SER A 14 -6.94 4.54 0.59
N LEU A 15 -7.45 5.12 1.68
CA LEU A 15 -8.82 5.60 1.79
C LEU A 15 -9.14 6.59 0.66
N GLN A 16 -10.38 6.54 0.17
CA GLN A 16 -10.86 7.45 -0.86
C GLN A 16 -11.93 8.38 -0.28
N PRO A 17 -12.00 9.67 -0.70
CA PRO A 17 -12.94 10.64 -0.14
C PRO A 17 -14.39 10.17 -0.20
N GLN A 18 -14.79 9.49 -1.28
CA GLN A 18 -16.15 9.00 -1.47
C GLN A 18 -16.52 7.94 -0.43
N TRP A 19 -15.58 7.09 -0.04
CA TRP A 19 -15.81 6.08 1.00
C TRP A 19 -15.87 6.71 2.39
N ILE A 20 -14.97 7.66 2.69
CA ILE A 20 -15.00 8.44 3.94
C ILE A 20 -16.33 9.16 4.08
N GLU A 21 -16.80 9.83 3.03
CA GLU A 21 -18.09 10.52 3.04
C GLU A 21 -19.26 9.53 3.21
N ALA A 22 -19.22 8.39 2.54
CA ALA A 22 -20.31 7.44 2.53
C ALA A 22 -20.49 6.69 3.86
N VAL A 23 -19.40 6.31 4.52
CA VAL A 23 -19.46 5.51 5.75
C VAL A 23 -20.02 6.30 6.95
N GLN A 24 -20.01 7.63 6.85
CA GLN A 24 -20.52 8.54 7.87
C GLN A 24 -22.02 8.87 7.70
N LYS A 25 -22.61 8.52 6.55
CA LYS A 25 -24.03 8.79 6.23
C LYS A 25 -24.96 7.77 6.87
N HIS A 26 -26.18 8.19 7.15
CA HIS A 26 -27.25 7.27 7.51
C HIS A 26 -27.68 6.49 6.26
N VAL A 27 -28.16 5.25 6.44
CA VAL A 27 -28.59 4.41 5.31
C VAL A 27 -29.71 5.07 4.49
N LEU A 28 -30.56 5.84 5.18
CA LEU A 28 -31.66 6.59 4.55
C LEU A 28 -31.20 7.75 3.66
N ASP A 29 -29.95 8.21 3.79
CA ASP A 29 -29.38 9.22 2.92
C ASP A 29 -29.12 8.68 1.50
N PHE A 30 -28.98 7.35 1.37
CA PHE A 30 -28.84 6.66 0.09
C PHE A 30 -30.19 6.18 -0.45
N ARG A 31 -30.99 5.55 0.40
CA ARG A 31 -32.21 4.82 0.00
C ARG A 31 -33.35 5.07 0.99
N LYS A 32 -34.57 5.29 0.48
CA LYS A 32 -35.78 5.42 1.33
C LYS A 32 -36.05 4.20 2.22
N LYS A 33 -35.55 3.01 1.84
CA LYS A 33 -35.58 1.78 2.62
C LYS A 33 -34.43 0.86 2.21
N VAL A 34 -33.90 0.08 3.17
CA VAL A 34 -33.06 -1.08 2.88
C VAL A 34 -33.98 -2.25 2.53
N PRO A 35 -33.85 -2.90 1.36
CA PRO A 35 -34.88 -3.82 0.90
C PRO A 35 -35.02 -5.10 1.74
N TYR A 36 -33.93 -5.66 2.25
CA TYR A 36 -33.93 -6.95 2.99
C TYR A 36 -33.40 -6.84 4.42
N GLY A 37 -32.75 -5.74 4.78
CA GLY A 37 -32.40 -5.42 6.17
C GLY A 37 -31.36 -6.35 6.79
N THR A 38 -30.50 -6.96 5.98
CA THR A 38 -29.43 -7.87 6.46
C THR A 38 -28.24 -7.14 7.11
N PHE A 39 -28.31 -5.81 7.14
CA PHE A 39 -27.47 -4.91 7.90
C PHE A 39 -28.33 -3.77 8.45
N LYS A 40 -27.92 -3.20 9.58
CA LYS A 40 -28.60 -2.15 10.35
C LYS A 40 -28.10 -0.76 10.01
N SER A 41 -26.80 -0.62 9.71
CA SER A 41 -26.21 0.70 9.44
C SER A 41 -24.98 0.65 8.54
N THR A 42 -24.60 1.79 7.98
CA THR A 42 -23.35 1.99 7.23
C THR A 42 -22.09 1.72 8.07
N LYS A 43 -22.18 1.82 9.40
CA LYS A 43 -21.07 1.54 10.33
C LYS A 43 -20.57 0.10 10.26
N GLU A 44 -21.43 -0.85 9.84
CA GLU A 44 -21.03 -2.25 9.63
C GLU A 44 -19.96 -2.41 8.55
N PHE A 45 -19.83 -1.43 7.65
CA PHE A 45 -18.84 -1.39 6.57
C PHE A 45 -17.67 -0.46 6.90
N ASN A 46 -17.65 0.14 8.10
CA ASN A 46 -16.53 0.94 8.60
C ASN A 46 -15.46 0.06 9.24
N TRP A 47 -14.69 -0.64 8.42
CA TRP A 47 -13.62 -1.51 8.90
C TRP A 47 -12.44 -0.77 9.56
N TYR A 48 -12.28 0.54 9.32
CA TYR A 48 -11.16 1.32 9.86
C TYR A 48 -11.34 1.68 11.34
N SER A 49 -12.60 1.84 11.79
CA SER A 49 -12.90 2.23 13.16
C SER A 49 -13.18 0.99 14.01
N GLU A 50 -12.67 0.93 15.24
CA GLU A 50 -12.94 -0.16 16.20
C GLU A 50 -14.36 -0.16 16.78
N LEU A 51 -15.36 0.33 16.02
CA LEU A 51 -16.74 0.22 16.46
C LEU A 51 -17.14 -1.26 16.45
N ASN A 52 -17.71 -1.74 17.56
CA ASN A 52 -18.20 -3.11 17.75
C ASN A 52 -19.22 -3.58 16.69
N ASP A 53 -19.68 -2.69 15.82
CA ASP A 53 -20.65 -2.96 14.76
C ASP A 53 -19.99 -3.39 13.43
N ALA A 54 -18.70 -3.18 13.24
CA ALA A 54 -18.04 -3.47 11.96
C ALA A 54 -18.01 -4.99 11.67
N ARG A 55 -18.23 -5.37 10.41
CA ARG A 55 -18.20 -6.78 9.96
C ARG A 55 -16.81 -7.40 10.05
N PHE A 56 -15.77 -6.58 10.00
CA PHE A 56 -14.37 -6.90 10.27
C PHE A 56 -13.63 -5.60 10.61
N THR A 57 -12.44 -5.72 11.20
CA THR A 57 -11.64 -4.57 11.65
C THR A 57 -10.25 -4.60 11.03
N HIS A 58 -9.79 -3.45 10.53
CA HIS A 58 -8.42 -3.20 10.08
C HIS A 58 -8.05 -1.75 10.40
N PRO A 59 -7.51 -1.47 11.60
CA PRO A 59 -7.38 -0.11 12.13
C PRO A 59 -6.17 0.67 11.56
N TYR A 60 -5.68 0.29 10.38
CA TYR A 60 -4.51 0.89 9.73
C TYR A 60 -4.89 1.35 8.35
N ALA A 61 -4.62 2.62 8.02
CA ALA A 61 -4.95 3.17 6.72
C ALA A 61 -3.97 4.25 6.27
N LEU A 62 -4.02 4.55 4.98
CA LEU A 62 -3.37 5.73 4.40
C LEU A 62 -4.45 6.67 3.85
N PHE A 63 -4.24 7.99 3.96
CA PHE A 63 -5.07 8.97 3.25
C PHE A 63 -4.21 10.11 2.69
N SER A 64 -4.40 10.45 1.42
CA SER A 64 -3.59 11.49 0.75
C SER A 64 -4.20 12.88 0.92
N ALA A 65 -3.38 13.85 1.35
CA ALA A 65 -3.72 15.27 1.36
C ALA A 65 -4.10 15.78 -0.05
N GLY A 66 -3.59 15.12 -1.09
CA GLY A 66 -3.97 15.30 -2.49
C GLY A 66 -5.47 15.22 -2.77
N HIS A 67 -6.20 14.47 -1.94
CA HIS A 67 -7.65 14.29 -2.04
C HIS A 67 -8.42 14.96 -0.89
N ALA A 68 -7.74 15.63 0.02
CA ALA A 68 -8.33 16.22 1.22
C ALA A 68 -8.91 17.61 0.95
N GLU A 69 -9.84 18.01 1.82
CA GLU A 69 -10.09 19.42 2.07
C GLU A 69 -9.00 19.90 3.04
N LEU A 70 -8.21 20.90 2.63
CA LEU A 70 -7.05 21.38 3.40
C LEU A 70 -7.39 22.58 4.29
N ASP A 71 -8.52 23.23 4.06
CA ASP A 71 -9.08 24.22 4.98
C ASP A 71 -9.60 23.49 6.22
N LEU A 72 -8.94 23.67 7.37
CA LEU A 72 -9.22 22.88 8.58
C LEU A 72 -10.67 22.99 9.06
N ASP A 73 -11.30 24.16 8.93
CA ASP A 73 -12.67 24.38 9.37
C ASP A 73 -13.66 23.61 8.50
N LYS A 74 -13.42 23.59 7.18
CA LYS A 74 -14.21 22.78 6.24
C LYS A 74 -13.89 21.29 6.38
N ALA A 75 -12.62 20.95 6.57
CA ALA A 75 -12.13 19.58 6.64
C ALA A 75 -12.73 18.81 7.82
N ARG A 76 -12.83 19.45 9.00
CA ARG A 76 -13.46 18.87 10.19
C ARG A 76 -14.92 18.48 9.96
N ASN A 77 -15.64 19.27 9.16
CA ASN A 77 -17.04 19.01 8.82
C ASN A 77 -17.20 17.97 7.70
N LYS A 78 -16.29 17.97 6.72
CA LYS A 78 -16.36 17.08 5.55
C LYS A 78 -15.87 15.66 5.83
N SER A 79 -14.81 15.53 6.64
CA SER A 79 -14.17 14.26 6.96
C SER A 79 -14.02 14.04 8.47
N PRO A 80 -15.09 14.17 9.29
CA PRO A 80 -14.97 14.05 10.74
C PRO A 80 -14.37 12.71 11.19
N MET A 81 -14.54 11.64 10.42
CA MET A 81 -13.89 10.35 10.61
C MET A 81 -12.36 10.44 10.73
N LEU A 82 -11.69 11.34 10.02
CA LEU A 82 -10.23 11.49 10.11
C LEU A 82 -9.80 12.28 11.35
N PHE A 83 -10.61 13.28 11.74
CA PHE A 83 -10.32 14.18 12.87
C PHE A 83 -10.71 13.58 14.23
N ASN A 84 -11.81 12.82 14.27
CA ASN A 84 -12.43 12.31 15.49
C ASN A 84 -12.22 10.79 15.65
N ARG A 85 -11.32 10.18 14.88
CA ARG A 85 -10.94 8.77 15.07
C ARG A 85 -10.32 8.56 16.44
N ASP A 86 -10.50 7.35 16.97
CA ASP A 86 -9.75 6.91 18.14
C ASP A 86 -8.28 6.74 17.76
N ARG A 87 -7.49 7.78 18.00
CA ARG A 87 -6.06 7.78 17.74
C ARG A 87 -5.31 6.77 18.58
N HIS A 88 -5.83 6.24 19.69
CA HIS A 88 -5.14 5.23 20.48
C HIS A 88 -5.16 3.87 19.79
N ASN A 89 -6.25 3.56 19.13
CA ASN A 89 -6.47 2.25 18.52
C ASN A 89 -6.38 2.23 17.00
N THR A 90 -6.44 3.39 16.34
CA THR A 90 -6.25 3.52 14.89
C THR A 90 -4.89 4.11 14.55
N PHE A 91 -4.40 3.82 13.35
CA PHE A 91 -3.21 4.40 12.74
C PHE A 91 -3.54 5.03 11.39
N LEU A 92 -3.14 6.28 11.18
CA LEU A 92 -3.26 6.98 9.90
C LEU A 92 -1.89 7.48 9.42
N LEU A 93 -1.43 6.91 8.29
CA LEU A 93 -0.36 7.51 7.50
C LEU A 93 -0.98 8.52 6.52
N THR A 94 -0.46 9.73 6.45
CA THR A 94 -0.91 10.69 5.44
C THR A 94 0.14 10.95 4.38
N ASP A 95 -0.22 10.70 3.11
CA ASP A 95 0.55 11.18 1.96
C ASP A 95 0.36 12.70 1.78
N SER A 96 1.39 13.38 1.28
CA SER A 96 1.46 14.83 1.09
C SER A 96 0.66 15.33 -0.12
N GLY A 97 0.39 14.45 -1.08
CA GLY A 97 -0.20 14.83 -2.37
C GLY A 97 0.82 15.32 -3.40
N GLY A 98 2.11 15.01 -3.26
CA GLY A 98 3.13 15.30 -4.28
C GLY A 98 2.79 14.74 -5.66
N TYR A 99 2.06 13.61 -5.72
CA TYR A 99 1.50 13.08 -6.97
C TYR A 99 0.54 14.07 -7.68
N GLN A 100 -0.29 14.81 -6.94
CA GLN A 100 -1.22 15.81 -7.49
C GLN A 100 -0.50 17.06 -8.00
N ILE A 101 0.68 17.37 -7.45
CA ILE A 101 1.61 18.36 -8.04
C ILE A 101 2.14 17.82 -9.36
N GLY A 102 2.77 16.64 -9.36
CA GLY A 102 3.41 16.07 -10.55
C GLY A 102 2.45 15.78 -11.70
N SER A 103 1.21 15.37 -11.39
CA SER A 103 0.14 15.15 -12.38
C SER A 103 -0.58 16.44 -12.82
N LYS A 104 -0.17 17.62 -12.33
CA LYS A 104 -0.79 18.92 -12.60
C LYS A 104 -2.29 18.99 -12.20
N ALA A 105 -2.74 18.07 -11.34
CA ALA A 105 -4.10 18.03 -10.82
C ALA A 105 -4.38 19.19 -9.86
N TRP A 106 -3.38 19.54 -9.04
CA TRP A 106 -3.34 20.85 -8.40
C TRP A 106 -2.89 21.86 -9.43
N LYS A 107 -3.87 22.61 -9.96
CA LYS A 107 -3.64 23.75 -10.86
C LYS A 107 -2.99 24.89 -10.09
N LEU A 108 -1.71 24.73 -9.79
CA LEU A 108 -0.83 25.83 -9.42
C LEU A 108 -0.69 26.65 -10.71
N LYS A 109 -1.48 27.72 -10.84
CA LYS A 109 -1.72 28.53 -12.06
C LYS A 109 -0.46 29.11 -12.73
N GLU A 110 0.70 28.90 -12.13
CA GLU A 110 1.98 29.49 -12.51
C GLU A 110 3.02 28.41 -12.86
N LEU A 111 2.60 27.15 -13.03
CA LEU A 111 3.45 26.04 -13.51
C LEU A 111 3.56 25.93 -15.03
N ASP A 112 3.12 26.94 -15.78
CA ASP A 112 2.99 26.85 -17.23
C ASP A 112 4.36 26.88 -17.96
N THR A 113 5.45 27.32 -17.31
CA THR A 113 6.82 27.11 -17.82
C THR A 113 7.84 26.76 -16.72
N PRO A 114 8.90 25.98 -17.04
CA PRO A 114 9.96 25.62 -16.09
C PRO A 114 10.65 26.82 -15.42
N GLU A 115 10.75 27.96 -16.11
CA GLU A 115 11.36 29.19 -15.58
C GLU A 115 10.41 30.02 -14.69
N GLN A 116 9.11 29.71 -14.70
CA GLN A 116 8.07 30.46 -13.97
C GLN A 116 7.58 29.74 -12.73
N PHE A 117 8.28 28.70 -12.25
CA PHE A 117 7.92 27.98 -11.04
C PHE A 117 7.91 28.96 -9.84
N SER A 118 6.76 29.58 -9.61
CA SER A 118 6.63 30.59 -8.58
C SER A 118 6.56 29.90 -7.23
N PHE A 119 7.37 30.43 -6.33
CA PHE A 119 7.55 29.86 -5.00
C PHE A 119 6.26 29.99 -4.17
N GLU A 120 5.48 31.05 -4.39
CA GLU A 120 4.33 31.45 -3.57
C GLU A 120 3.15 30.45 -3.54
N PRO A 121 2.63 29.94 -4.68
CA PRO A 121 1.57 28.93 -4.65
C PRO A 121 2.00 27.62 -3.99
N LEU A 122 3.26 27.22 -4.18
CA LEU A 122 3.84 26.05 -3.52
C LEU A 122 3.99 26.27 -2.01
N ILE A 123 4.44 27.46 -1.58
CA ILE A 123 4.52 27.86 -0.16
C ILE A 123 3.15 27.71 0.52
N LYS A 124 2.12 28.35 -0.05
CA LYS A 124 0.78 28.31 0.54
C LYS A 124 0.24 26.88 0.60
N LYS A 125 0.51 26.08 -0.43
CA LYS A 125 0.08 24.68 -0.46
C LYS A 125 0.81 23.84 0.59
N ARG A 126 2.12 24.03 0.74
CA ARG A 126 2.95 23.35 1.75
C ARG A 126 2.44 23.60 3.17
N GLU A 127 2.16 24.86 3.51
CA GLU A 127 1.61 25.18 4.83
C GLU A 127 0.27 24.50 5.06
N GLN A 128 -0.64 24.57 4.08
CA GLN A 128 -1.94 23.90 4.17
C GLN A 128 -1.82 22.39 4.36
N VAL A 129 -0.91 21.74 3.64
CA VAL A 129 -0.65 20.30 3.78
C VAL A 129 -0.08 20.00 5.16
N LEU A 130 0.94 20.73 5.63
CA LEU A 130 1.53 20.54 6.95
C LEU A 130 0.48 20.65 8.06
N ARG A 131 -0.30 21.75 8.08
CA ARG A 131 -1.32 21.96 9.13
C ARG A 131 -2.43 20.91 9.08
N TRP A 132 -2.82 20.45 7.90
CA TRP A 132 -3.77 19.37 7.76
C TRP A 132 -3.20 18.03 8.26
N GLN A 133 -1.96 17.70 7.91
CA GLN A 133 -1.28 16.49 8.38
C GLN A 133 -1.16 16.48 9.90
N GLU A 134 -0.73 17.59 10.52
CA GLU A 134 -0.66 17.72 11.98
C GLU A 134 -2.03 17.50 12.66
N ALA A 135 -3.11 17.94 12.02
CA ALA A 135 -4.44 17.78 12.57
C ALA A 135 -4.99 16.35 12.52
N VAL A 136 -4.53 15.48 11.59
CA VAL A 136 -5.16 14.16 11.37
C VAL A 136 -4.20 12.95 11.42
N ALA A 137 -2.92 13.12 11.15
CA ALA A 137 -1.97 12.03 10.94
C ALA A 137 -1.36 11.50 12.24
N ASP A 138 -0.96 10.22 12.26
CA ASP A 138 -0.03 9.67 13.27
C ASP A 138 1.41 9.57 12.73
N LEU A 139 1.54 9.62 11.40
CA LEU A 139 2.77 9.69 10.63
C LEU A 139 2.43 10.34 9.29
N ALA A 140 3.29 11.21 8.78
CA ALA A 140 3.02 11.94 7.54
C ALA A 140 4.19 11.83 6.55
N VAL A 141 3.91 11.90 5.26
CA VAL A 141 4.93 12.04 4.21
C VAL A 141 5.13 13.54 3.97
N VAL A 142 6.39 13.99 3.89
CA VAL A 142 6.69 15.39 3.54
C VAL A 142 6.18 15.73 2.15
N LEU A 143 5.85 17.01 1.89
CA LEU A 143 5.52 17.45 0.54
C LEU A 143 6.77 17.57 -0.32
N GLU A 144 6.94 16.62 -1.23
CA GLU A 144 8.02 16.57 -2.20
C GLU A 144 7.62 17.14 -3.56
N VAL A 145 8.61 17.55 -4.37
CA VAL A 145 8.42 17.87 -5.78
C VAL A 145 8.96 16.69 -6.60
N PRO A 146 8.10 15.92 -7.29
CA PRO A 146 8.56 14.70 -7.94
C PRO A 146 9.50 14.98 -9.12
N ALA A 147 10.65 14.32 -9.15
CA ALA A 147 11.63 14.46 -10.24
C ALA A 147 11.13 13.97 -11.62
N TRP A 148 10.03 13.21 -11.67
CA TRP A 148 9.39 12.75 -12.91
C TRP A 148 8.38 13.74 -13.49
N MET A 149 8.14 14.87 -12.83
CA MET A 149 7.19 15.88 -13.29
C MET A 149 7.62 16.46 -14.64
N ASP A 150 6.66 16.57 -15.56
CA ASP A 150 6.90 17.16 -16.87
C ASP A 150 7.30 18.65 -16.76
N GLY A 151 8.47 19.00 -17.29
CA GLY A 151 9.01 20.36 -17.28
C GLY A 151 9.90 20.71 -16.08
N ILE A 152 10.32 19.76 -15.23
CA ILE A 152 11.31 20.01 -14.18
C ILE A 152 12.57 19.16 -14.38
N SER A 153 13.74 19.75 -14.12
CA SER A 153 14.98 18.98 -14.02
C SER A 153 15.09 18.28 -12.67
N TYR A 154 15.87 17.20 -12.61
CA TYR A 154 16.19 16.50 -11.36
C TYR A 154 16.71 17.46 -10.28
N ASP A 155 17.68 18.32 -10.60
CA ASP A 155 18.27 19.27 -9.63
C ASP A 155 17.27 20.30 -9.12
N ASN A 156 16.37 20.79 -9.99
CA ASN A 156 15.32 21.72 -9.57
C ASN A 156 14.29 21.04 -8.66
N ALA A 157 13.93 19.80 -8.96
CA ALA A 157 13.04 19.01 -8.11
C ALA A 157 13.66 18.74 -6.73
N LEU A 158 14.96 18.40 -6.70
CA LEU A 158 15.72 18.20 -5.47
C LEU A 158 15.80 19.49 -4.66
N ARG A 159 16.16 20.62 -5.28
CA ARG A 159 16.25 21.93 -4.62
C ARG A 159 14.91 22.34 -4.00
N LEU A 160 13.81 22.26 -4.75
CA LEU A 160 12.49 22.60 -4.23
C LEU A 160 12.04 21.66 -3.10
N THR A 161 12.41 20.38 -3.20
CA THR A 161 12.15 19.43 -2.10
C THR A 161 12.97 19.80 -0.87
N GLN A 162 14.26 20.15 -1.00
CA GLN A 162 15.07 20.65 0.12
C GLN A 162 14.47 21.90 0.76
N ASP A 163 13.95 22.83 -0.04
CA ASP A 163 13.25 24.02 0.47
C ASP A 163 12.00 23.65 1.28
N ASN A 164 11.26 22.62 0.86
CA ASN A 164 10.15 22.07 1.63
C ASN A 164 10.64 21.39 2.92
N LEU A 165 11.70 20.59 2.87
CA LEU A 165 12.26 19.93 4.06
C LEU A 165 12.71 20.94 5.11
N LYS A 166 13.37 22.04 4.71
CA LYS A 166 13.74 23.14 5.62
C LYS A 166 12.52 23.75 6.28
N TYR A 167 11.48 24.06 5.49
CA TYR A 167 10.25 24.61 6.04
C TYR A 167 9.58 23.65 7.03
N TYR A 168 9.52 22.35 6.74
CA TYR A 168 8.98 21.35 7.68
C TYR A 168 9.82 21.30 8.97
N ALA A 169 11.15 21.34 8.87
CA ALA A 169 12.04 21.35 10.04
C ALA A 169 11.87 22.60 10.92
N GLU A 170 11.53 23.74 10.32
CA GLU A 170 11.36 25.02 11.04
C GLU A 170 9.93 25.25 11.56
N ASN A 171 8.90 24.70 10.90
CA ASN A 171 7.51 25.11 11.11
C ASN A 171 6.58 23.99 11.62
N ALA A 172 7.04 22.73 11.63
CA ALA A 172 6.30 21.66 12.26
C ALA A 172 6.31 21.81 13.79
N THR A 173 5.21 21.44 14.42
CA THR A 173 5.02 21.43 15.87
C THR A 173 5.89 20.39 16.59
N GLY A 174 6.36 19.37 15.86
CA GLY A 174 7.07 18.22 16.41
C GLY A 174 6.16 17.08 16.90
N GLU A 175 4.83 17.27 16.89
CA GLU A 175 3.86 16.27 17.35
C GLU A 175 3.66 15.11 16.36
N VAL A 176 3.82 15.39 15.06
CA VAL A 176 3.71 14.40 13.99
C VAL A 176 5.09 14.13 13.39
N PRO A 177 5.55 12.87 13.38
CA PRO A 177 6.77 12.49 12.68
C PRO A 177 6.54 12.44 11.17
N PHE A 178 7.63 12.60 10.41
CA PHE A 178 7.57 12.63 8.94
C PHE A 178 8.41 11.54 8.27
N LEU A 179 7.99 11.14 7.07
CA LEU A 179 8.76 10.33 6.14
C LEU A 179 9.26 11.22 5.00
N ASN A 180 10.54 11.13 4.71
CA ASN A 180 11.12 11.71 3.51
C ASN A 180 10.82 10.82 2.29
N VAL A 181 10.99 11.33 1.07
CA VAL A 181 10.68 10.61 -0.17
C VAL A 181 11.92 10.51 -1.04
N LEU A 182 12.22 9.30 -1.52
CA LEU A 182 13.33 9.07 -2.43
C LEU A 182 12.90 9.31 -3.88
N HIS A 183 13.69 10.07 -4.65
CA HIS A 183 13.48 10.25 -6.08
C HIS A 183 14.76 10.00 -6.87
N GLY A 184 14.56 9.65 -8.15
CA GLY A 184 15.61 9.34 -9.09
C GLY A 184 15.08 8.35 -10.13
N SER A 185 15.58 8.48 -11.35
CA SER A 185 15.38 7.54 -12.43
C SER A 185 16.45 6.46 -12.39
N THR A 186 17.65 6.73 -11.90
CA THR A 186 18.70 5.69 -11.72
C THR A 186 19.00 5.44 -10.25
N PHE A 187 19.74 4.36 -9.96
CA PHE A 187 20.18 4.10 -8.58
C PHE A 187 21.11 5.20 -8.07
N GLU A 188 21.97 5.74 -8.94
CA GLU A 188 22.89 6.84 -8.63
C GLU A 188 22.12 8.12 -8.30
N GLU A 189 21.08 8.46 -9.07
CA GLU A 189 20.22 9.61 -8.78
C GLU A 189 19.47 9.43 -7.44
N VAL A 190 19.02 8.21 -7.12
CA VAL A 190 18.38 7.92 -5.83
C VAL A 190 19.37 8.06 -4.67
N VAL A 191 20.59 7.55 -4.83
CA VAL A 191 21.66 7.69 -3.82
C VAL A 191 22.03 9.15 -3.60
N HIS A 192 22.19 9.91 -4.68
CA HIS A 192 22.45 11.35 -4.59
C HIS A 192 21.30 12.08 -3.87
N TRP A 193 20.05 11.79 -4.21
CA TRP A 193 18.88 12.36 -3.53
C TRP A 193 18.87 12.02 -2.04
N PHE A 194 19.18 10.77 -1.69
CA PHE A 194 19.30 10.33 -0.31
C PHE A 194 20.37 11.11 0.44
N GLU A 195 21.61 11.19 -0.08
CA GLU A 195 22.71 11.88 0.58
C GLU A 195 22.40 13.38 0.79
N GLU A 196 21.72 14.01 -0.16
CA GLU A 196 21.34 15.43 -0.13
C GLU A 196 20.15 15.75 0.79
N THR A 197 19.37 14.74 1.19
CA THR A 197 18.13 14.97 1.96
C THR A 197 18.06 14.20 3.28
N LYS A 198 18.97 13.25 3.54
CA LYS A 198 18.98 12.44 4.77
C LYS A 198 19.15 13.28 6.04
N TRP A 199 19.73 14.48 5.94
CA TRP A 199 19.87 15.40 7.06
C TRP A 199 18.52 15.71 7.74
N PHE A 200 17.40 15.66 7.01
CA PHE A 200 16.07 15.87 7.58
C PHE A 200 15.65 14.74 8.55
N ASN A 201 16.15 13.52 8.32
CA ASN A 201 15.97 12.40 9.24
C ASN A 201 16.92 12.49 10.45
N ASP A 202 18.10 13.08 10.26
CA ASP A 202 19.12 13.17 11.31
C ASP A 202 18.88 14.35 12.27
N GLN A 203 18.38 15.48 11.74
CA GLN A 203 18.31 16.76 12.45
C GLN A 203 16.91 17.40 12.40
N GLY A 204 16.04 16.97 11.49
CA GLY A 204 14.68 17.46 11.36
C GLY A 204 13.67 16.57 12.10
N HIS A 205 12.48 16.45 11.51
CA HIS A 205 11.38 15.63 12.04
C HIS A 205 11.21 14.29 11.29
N GLY A 206 12.22 13.87 10.52
CA GLY A 206 12.17 12.64 9.74
C GLY A 206 12.42 11.39 10.58
N VAL A 207 11.60 10.35 10.39
CA VAL A 207 11.77 9.03 11.04
C VAL A 207 11.99 7.89 10.06
N GLY A 208 11.95 8.18 8.76
CA GLY A 208 11.98 7.15 7.74
C GLY A 208 11.86 7.63 6.31
N TRP A 209 11.57 6.69 5.40
CA TRP A 209 11.58 6.93 3.95
C TRP A 209 10.39 6.29 3.23
N CYS A 210 9.94 6.98 2.20
CA CYS A 210 9.02 6.50 1.19
C CYS A 210 9.80 6.08 -0.08
N PHE A 211 9.41 4.93 -0.63
CA PHE A 211 9.90 4.38 -1.89
C PHE A 211 8.79 4.52 -2.94
N PRO A 212 8.78 5.59 -3.75
CA PRO A 212 7.83 5.77 -4.84
C PRO A 212 8.30 5.09 -6.13
N GLY A 213 7.43 5.10 -7.14
CA GLY A 213 7.79 4.90 -8.55
C GLY A 213 8.61 3.63 -8.79
N LEU A 214 9.80 3.81 -9.36
CA LEU A 214 10.72 2.72 -9.71
C LEU A 214 10.99 1.78 -8.53
N MET A 215 11.31 2.31 -7.35
CA MET A 215 11.61 1.50 -6.16
C MET A 215 10.35 0.81 -5.59
N SER A 216 9.18 1.44 -5.69
CA SER A 216 7.92 0.79 -5.29
C SER A 216 7.57 -0.43 -6.16
N GLY A 217 8.08 -0.45 -7.41
CA GLY A 217 7.83 -1.47 -8.42
C GLY A 217 8.98 -2.45 -8.65
N ASN A 218 10.14 -2.24 -8.02
CA ASN A 218 11.34 -3.06 -8.17
C ASN A 218 11.97 -3.33 -6.79
N PHE A 219 11.76 -4.54 -6.27
CA PHE A 219 12.23 -4.90 -4.93
C PHE A 219 13.74 -4.99 -4.84
N TYR A 220 14.41 -5.40 -5.92
CA TYR A 220 15.87 -5.46 -5.97
C TYR A 220 16.48 -4.07 -5.74
N LEU A 221 16.02 -3.05 -6.47
CA LEU A 221 16.48 -1.66 -6.29
C LEU A 221 16.16 -1.13 -4.89
N ALA A 222 14.98 -1.45 -4.35
CA ALA A 222 14.63 -1.06 -2.99
C ALA A 222 15.54 -1.72 -1.95
N LEU A 223 15.86 -3.01 -2.09
CA LEU A 223 16.80 -3.70 -1.22
C LEU A 223 18.21 -3.13 -1.35
N GLN A 224 18.68 -2.86 -2.56
CA GLN A 224 19.95 -2.21 -2.81
C GLN A 224 20.05 -0.87 -2.07
N MET A 225 19.00 -0.05 -2.11
CA MET A 225 18.94 1.21 -1.38
C MET A 225 18.92 1.00 0.15
N ILE A 226 18.20 0.00 0.65
CA ILE A 226 18.19 -0.35 2.07
C ILE A 226 19.58 -0.80 2.54
N LEU A 227 20.29 -1.60 1.74
CA LEU A 227 21.67 -2.01 2.00
C LEU A 227 22.63 -0.81 1.96
N TYR A 228 22.39 0.15 1.06
CA TYR A 228 23.15 1.39 1.02
C TYR A 228 22.92 2.22 2.29
N MET A 229 21.65 2.45 2.70
CA MET A 229 21.36 3.12 3.97
C MET A 229 22.07 2.44 5.14
N HIS A 230 22.04 1.10 5.17
CA HIS A 230 22.70 0.30 6.17
C HIS A 230 24.23 0.51 6.20
N SER A 231 24.90 0.53 5.05
CA SER A 231 26.36 0.77 4.97
C SER A 231 26.76 2.17 5.43
N ARG A 232 25.83 3.14 5.34
CA ARG A 232 25.96 4.49 5.88
C ARG A 232 25.59 4.60 7.36
N LYS A 233 25.26 3.48 8.02
CA LYS A 233 24.73 3.43 9.40
C LYS A 233 23.46 4.26 9.58
N HIS A 234 22.67 4.36 8.52
CA HIS A 234 21.35 5.00 8.53
C HIS A 234 20.29 3.94 8.82
N TYR A 235 19.58 4.07 9.94
CA TYR A 235 18.64 3.07 10.45
C TYR A 235 17.21 3.61 10.59
N PRO A 236 16.44 3.72 9.50
CA PRO A 236 15.06 4.22 9.51
C PRO A 236 14.11 3.47 10.45
N LYS A 237 13.26 4.17 11.19
CA LYS A 237 12.20 3.53 12.01
C LYS A 237 10.97 3.16 11.18
N PHE A 238 10.86 3.70 9.96
CA PHE A 238 9.72 3.46 9.10
C PHE A 238 10.12 3.48 7.62
N LEU A 239 9.66 2.49 6.86
CA LEU A 239 9.82 2.40 5.41
C LEU A 239 8.44 2.21 4.79
N HIS A 240 8.10 3.01 3.78
CA HIS A 240 6.79 2.96 3.13
C HIS A 240 6.92 2.83 1.62
N PHE A 241 6.26 1.83 1.01
CA PHE A 241 6.28 1.60 -0.43
C PHE A 241 4.98 2.13 -1.03
N LEU A 242 5.08 3.21 -1.80
CA LEU A 242 3.91 3.95 -2.29
C LEU A 242 3.26 3.24 -3.50
N GLY A 243 1.95 3.06 -3.48
CA GLY A 243 1.16 2.61 -4.64
C GLY A 243 1.38 1.15 -5.06
N ASN A 244 1.81 0.31 -4.11
CA ASN A 244 1.91 -1.14 -4.26
C ASN A 244 1.06 -1.85 -3.19
N GLY A 245 0.26 -2.84 -3.60
CA GLY A 245 -0.70 -3.50 -2.71
C GLY A 245 -1.04 -4.93 -3.13
N THR A 246 -0.08 -5.63 -3.73
CA THR A 246 -0.26 -7.05 -4.01
C THR A 246 -0.07 -7.86 -2.73
N ALA A 247 -0.71 -9.03 -2.65
CA ALA A 247 -0.58 -9.90 -1.49
C ALA A 247 0.87 -10.42 -1.35
N GLN A 248 1.52 -10.70 -2.48
CA GLN A 248 2.90 -11.18 -2.52
C GLN A 248 3.88 -10.13 -2.00
N THR A 249 3.78 -8.87 -2.47
CA THR A 249 4.66 -7.80 -2.02
C THR A 249 4.47 -7.54 -0.52
N THR A 250 3.22 -7.58 -0.03
CA THR A 250 2.93 -7.38 1.40
C THR A 250 3.63 -8.44 2.27
N ALA A 251 3.57 -9.70 1.85
CA ALA A 251 4.20 -10.80 2.58
C ALA A 251 5.72 -10.64 2.62
N MET A 252 6.36 -10.21 1.52
CA MET A 252 7.80 -9.96 1.50
C MET A 252 8.22 -8.77 2.35
N LEU A 253 7.46 -7.67 2.32
CA LEU A 253 7.71 -6.53 3.20
C LEU A 253 7.54 -6.90 4.68
N TYR A 254 6.60 -7.80 5.00
CA TYR A 254 6.44 -8.36 6.34
C TYR A 254 7.65 -9.22 6.76
N THR A 255 8.19 -10.03 5.86
CA THR A 255 9.44 -10.78 6.09
C THR A 255 10.63 -9.84 6.28
N LEU A 256 10.79 -8.85 5.39
CA LEU A 256 11.83 -7.83 5.49
C LEU A 256 11.76 -7.10 6.84
N LYS A 257 10.57 -6.67 7.27
CA LYS A 257 10.31 -6.04 8.58
C LYS A 257 10.83 -6.91 9.75
N LYS A 258 10.80 -8.24 9.63
CA LYS A 258 11.28 -9.16 10.67
C LYS A 258 12.79 -9.33 10.68
N VAL A 259 13.41 -9.38 9.51
CA VAL A 259 14.85 -9.67 9.42
C VAL A 259 15.69 -8.41 9.56
N ILE A 260 15.31 -7.31 8.89
CA ILE A 260 16.12 -6.08 8.86
C ILE A 260 16.32 -5.47 10.26
N ARG A 261 15.32 -5.57 11.14
CA ARG A 261 15.38 -5.01 12.51
C ARG A 261 16.54 -5.58 13.34
N ARG A 262 17.07 -6.74 12.95
CA ARG A 262 18.13 -7.44 13.68
C ARG A 262 19.51 -6.91 13.36
N THR A 263 19.66 -6.18 12.25
CA THR A 263 20.91 -5.48 11.91
C THR A 263 20.96 -4.08 12.50
N TYR A 264 19.93 -3.68 13.26
CA TYR A 264 19.91 -2.38 13.93
C TYR A 264 20.73 -2.48 15.22
N PRO A 265 21.53 -1.45 15.58
CA PRO A 265 22.38 -1.50 16.77
C PRO A 265 21.61 -1.77 18.07
N GLU A 266 20.38 -1.28 18.16
CA GLU A 266 19.52 -1.46 19.33
C GLU A 266 18.67 -2.73 19.22
N ARG A 267 18.90 -3.69 20.13
CA ARG A 267 18.21 -5.00 20.20
C ARG A 267 16.68 -4.94 20.32
N ASN A 268 16.08 -3.76 20.46
CA ASN A 268 14.64 -3.54 20.54
C ASN A 268 14.09 -2.50 19.56
N CYS A 269 14.88 -2.05 18.58
CA CYS A 269 14.42 -1.06 17.63
C CYS A 269 13.16 -1.53 16.89
N VAL A 270 12.18 -0.63 16.75
CA VAL A 270 11.00 -0.87 15.94
C VAL A 270 11.19 -0.24 14.59
N VAL A 271 11.27 -1.10 13.58
CA VAL A 271 11.13 -0.71 12.18
C VAL A 271 9.77 -1.22 11.68
N ASN A 272 9.00 -0.30 11.13
CA ASN A 272 7.77 -0.62 10.41
C ASN A 272 8.04 -0.55 8.91
N ILE A 273 7.55 -1.55 8.18
CA ILE A 273 7.60 -1.57 6.71
C ILE A 273 6.20 -1.80 6.21
N THR A 274 5.72 -0.84 5.42
CA THR A 274 4.33 -0.79 4.97
C THR A 274 4.25 -0.46 3.50
N GLN A 275 3.09 -0.71 2.89
CA GLN A 275 2.75 -0.28 1.55
C GLN A 275 1.27 0.07 1.49
N ASP A 276 0.85 0.76 0.45
CA ASP A 276 -0.53 1.16 0.24
C ASP A 276 -1.03 0.88 -1.19
N ALA A 277 -2.34 0.64 -1.30
CA ALA A 277 -3.03 0.73 -2.57
C ALA A 277 -4.47 1.22 -2.38
N SER A 278 -5.01 1.82 -3.43
CA SER A 278 -6.42 2.19 -3.54
C SER A 278 -7.22 1.17 -4.36
N SER A 279 -6.64 0.01 -4.66
CA SER A 279 -7.15 -0.91 -5.68
C SER A 279 -8.54 -1.44 -5.36
N GLU A 280 -8.84 -1.65 -4.08
CA GLU A 280 -10.11 -2.16 -3.55
C GLU A 280 -11.24 -1.15 -3.80
N PHE A 281 -10.93 0.13 -3.62
CA PHE A 281 -11.83 1.25 -3.88
C PHE A 281 -12.04 1.45 -5.39
N GLN A 282 -10.95 1.39 -6.15
CA GLN A 282 -11.00 1.55 -7.60
C GLN A 282 -11.74 0.40 -8.30
N ILE A 283 -11.65 -0.82 -7.79
CA ILE A 283 -12.26 -1.99 -8.43
C ILE A 283 -13.79 -1.92 -8.36
N SER A 284 -14.36 -1.64 -7.17
CA SER A 284 -15.82 -1.51 -7.03
C SER A 284 -16.36 -0.25 -7.71
N GLY A 285 -15.75 0.91 -7.44
CA GLY A 285 -16.25 2.20 -7.92
C GLY A 285 -15.84 2.52 -9.36
N MET A 286 -14.61 2.21 -9.75
CA MET A 286 -14.07 2.58 -11.05
C MET A 286 -14.21 1.53 -12.15
N ARG A 287 -14.05 0.26 -11.82
CA ARG A 287 -14.05 -0.84 -12.81
C ARG A 287 -15.33 -1.66 -12.81
N GLY A 288 -16.20 -1.46 -11.82
CA GLY A 288 -17.43 -2.24 -11.65
C GLY A 288 -17.11 -3.72 -11.41
N GLU A 289 -16.04 -4.00 -10.70
CA GLU A 289 -15.55 -5.35 -10.41
C GLU A 289 -15.74 -5.67 -8.91
N VAL A 290 -15.85 -6.95 -8.60
CA VAL A 290 -15.92 -7.49 -7.24
C VAL A 290 -14.86 -8.58 -7.09
N TYR A 291 -14.17 -8.62 -5.95
CA TYR A 291 -13.29 -9.71 -5.59
C TYR A 291 -14.12 -10.93 -5.19
N GLU A 292 -13.87 -12.07 -5.83
CA GLU A 292 -14.51 -13.32 -5.47
C GLU A 292 -13.81 -13.92 -4.25
N ARG A 293 -12.67 -14.53 -4.52
CA ARG A 293 -11.82 -15.28 -3.59
C ARG A 293 -10.41 -15.34 -4.14
N ILE A 294 -9.50 -15.90 -3.37
CA ILE A 294 -8.16 -16.22 -3.85
C ILE A 294 -8.28 -17.36 -4.87
N LYS A 295 -7.58 -17.26 -6.00
CA LYS A 295 -7.65 -18.28 -7.05
C LYS A 295 -7.21 -19.64 -6.52
N GLY A 296 -8.09 -20.63 -6.69
CA GLY A 296 -7.81 -22.02 -6.39
C GLY A 296 -7.08 -22.73 -7.51
N ARG A 297 -6.73 -23.99 -7.28
CA ARG A 297 -6.04 -24.86 -8.25
C ARG A 297 -6.91 -25.11 -9.50
N GLU A 298 -8.22 -25.04 -9.33
CA GLU A 298 -9.25 -25.26 -10.33
C GLU A 298 -9.45 -24.07 -11.29
N ASP A 299 -8.99 -22.86 -10.95
CA ASP A 299 -9.29 -21.64 -11.71
C ASP A 299 -8.37 -21.42 -12.94
N ASN A 300 -7.23 -22.12 -13.07
CA ASN A 300 -6.47 -22.20 -14.34
C ASN A 300 -5.35 -23.26 -14.33
N ARG A 301 -5.21 -24.07 -15.39
CA ARG A 301 -4.22 -25.17 -15.49
C ARG A 301 -2.80 -24.74 -15.91
N ALA A 302 -2.60 -23.49 -16.32
CA ALA A 302 -1.34 -23.02 -16.94
C ALA A 302 -0.52 -22.06 -16.05
N SER A 303 -1.11 -21.45 -15.03
CA SER A 303 -0.42 -20.55 -14.09
C SER A 303 -1.08 -20.59 -12.73
N TYR A 304 -0.67 -21.55 -11.91
CA TYR A 304 -1.01 -21.54 -10.49
C TYR A 304 -0.27 -20.38 -9.82
N SER A 305 -1.00 -19.36 -9.36
CA SER A 305 -0.48 -18.32 -8.48
C SER A 305 -1.42 -18.24 -7.27
N PRO A 306 -1.00 -18.70 -6.08
CA PRO A 306 -1.85 -18.77 -4.89
C PRO A 306 -2.29 -17.41 -4.33
N TYR A 307 -2.02 -16.30 -5.02
CA TYR A 307 -2.13 -14.95 -4.46
C TYR A 307 -2.78 -13.96 -5.43
N ILE A 308 -3.26 -14.45 -6.58
CA ILE A 308 -4.10 -13.66 -7.47
C ILE A 308 -5.52 -13.74 -6.93
N ILE A 309 -6.05 -12.59 -6.53
CA ILE A 309 -7.46 -12.46 -6.20
C ILE A 309 -8.25 -12.59 -7.50
N LYS A 310 -9.14 -13.57 -7.57
CA LYS A 310 -10.10 -13.69 -8.66
C LYS A 310 -11.07 -12.52 -8.54
N LYS A 311 -11.33 -11.89 -9.67
CA LYS A 311 -12.24 -10.76 -9.78
C LYS A 311 -13.19 -11.01 -10.94
N ASP A 312 -14.42 -10.58 -10.76
CA ASP A 312 -15.43 -10.61 -11.82
C ASP A 312 -16.10 -9.25 -11.96
N LYS A 313 -16.73 -9.01 -13.11
CA LYS A 313 -17.56 -7.83 -13.33
C LYS A 313 -18.88 -7.98 -12.58
N PHE A 314 -19.28 -6.94 -11.86
CA PHE A 314 -20.65 -6.79 -11.39
C PHE A 314 -21.50 -6.34 -12.59
N GLU A 315 -22.26 -7.27 -13.16
CA GLU A 315 -22.94 -7.08 -14.43
C GLU A 315 -24.46 -7.02 -14.28
N SER A 316 -25.13 -6.41 -15.27
CA SER A 316 -26.59 -6.38 -15.32
C SER A 316 -27.20 -7.79 -15.40
N LYS A 317 -26.44 -8.81 -15.84
CA LYS A 317 -26.88 -10.20 -15.84
C LYS A 317 -27.07 -10.72 -14.41
N ASP A 318 -26.28 -10.26 -13.45
CA ASP A 318 -26.39 -10.67 -12.04
C ASP A 318 -27.77 -10.32 -11.47
N LEU A 319 -28.39 -9.24 -11.97
CA LEU A 319 -29.76 -8.83 -11.63
C LEU A 319 -30.83 -9.87 -12.04
N ASN A 320 -30.55 -10.69 -13.05
CA ASN A 320 -31.48 -11.69 -13.56
C ASN A 320 -31.20 -13.09 -12.99
N PHE A 321 -29.97 -13.36 -12.54
CA PHE A 321 -29.54 -14.70 -12.11
C PHE A 321 -29.49 -14.87 -10.59
N ILE A 322 -29.18 -13.81 -9.83
CA ILE A 322 -29.07 -13.89 -8.37
C ILE A 322 -30.39 -13.41 -7.76
N ARG A 323 -31.05 -14.29 -6.99
CA ARG A 323 -32.25 -13.88 -6.27
C ARG A 323 -31.89 -12.86 -5.19
N HIS A 324 -32.74 -11.87 -4.99
CA HIS A 324 -32.46 -10.79 -4.03
C HIS A 324 -32.27 -11.25 -2.57
N ASP A 325 -32.87 -12.37 -2.19
CA ASP A 325 -32.75 -12.99 -0.86
C ASP A 325 -31.53 -13.91 -0.72
N GLN A 326 -30.75 -14.09 -1.78
CA GLN A 326 -29.52 -14.88 -1.77
C GLN A 326 -28.30 -13.99 -1.54
N HIS A 327 -27.28 -14.55 -0.90
CA HIS A 327 -25.96 -13.94 -0.83
C HIS A 327 -25.27 -13.96 -2.20
N TYR A 328 -24.28 -13.09 -2.40
CA TYR A 328 -23.48 -13.10 -3.61
C TYR A 328 -22.76 -14.47 -3.74
N PRO A 329 -22.75 -15.12 -4.91
CA PRO A 329 -22.13 -16.43 -5.08
C PRO A 329 -20.61 -16.32 -5.15
N ASN A 330 -19.90 -17.42 -4.90
CA ASN A 330 -18.47 -17.57 -5.19
C ASN A 330 -17.53 -16.59 -4.46
N VAL A 331 -18.02 -15.95 -3.40
CA VAL A 331 -17.27 -15.02 -2.55
C VAL A 331 -17.07 -15.59 -1.15
N ASP A 332 -16.00 -15.16 -0.49
CA ASP A 332 -15.70 -15.50 0.91
C ASP A 332 -15.84 -14.28 1.83
N GLY A 333 -15.93 -14.53 3.14
CA GLY A 333 -15.82 -13.50 4.17
C GLY A 333 -17.11 -12.89 4.70
N PRO A 334 -16.99 -11.96 5.67
CA PRO A 334 -18.10 -11.53 6.52
C PRO A 334 -19.02 -10.48 5.86
N VAL A 335 -18.62 -9.94 4.70
CA VAL A 335 -19.36 -8.87 4.04
C VAL A 335 -20.41 -9.43 3.09
N LEU A 336 -20.02 -10.27 2.13
CA LEU A 336 -20.95 -10.81 1.13
C LEU A 336 -21.28 -12.30 1.31
N SER A 337 -20.42 -13.08 1.97
CA SER A 337 -20.56 -14.54 2.02
C SER A 337 -21.50 -15.05 3.11
N LYS A 338 -22.00 -16.27 2.94
CA LYS A 338 -22.86 -16.96 3.91
C LYS A 338 -22.07 -17.32 5.18
N PRO A 339 -22.73 -17.46 6.35
CA PRO A 339 -24.16 -17.22 6.60
C PRO A 339 -24.49 -15.80 7.09
N LYS A 340 -23.49 -14.92 7.26
CA LYS A 340 -23.64 -13.61 7.92
C LYS A 340 -23.58 -12.40 6.98
N GLY A 341 -23.19 -12.59 5.72
CA GLY A 341 -23.03 -11.51 4.74
C GLY A 341 -24.34 -10.84 4.36
N VAL A 342 -24.27 -9.74 3.62
CA VAL A 342 -25.45 -9.11 3.06
C VAL A 342 -26.01 -9.93 1.90
N VAL A 343 -27.33 -9.86 1.72
CA VAL A 343 -27.98 -10.46 0.54
C VAL A 343 -27.90 -9.53 -0.67
N PHE A 344 -28.01 -10.09 -1.86
CA PHE A 344 -27.87 -9.38 -3.12
C PHE A 344 -28.86 -8.21 -3.27
N GLY A 345 -30.08 -8.37 -2.77
CA GLY A 345 -31.10 -7.33 -2.75
C GLY A 345 -30.74 -6.09 -1.92
N ASP A 346 -29.83 -6.24 -0.94
CA ASP A 346 -29.27 -5.15 -0.15
C ASP A 346 -28.08 -4.48 -0.83
N ILE A 347 -27.45 -5.15 -1.80
CA ILE A 347 -26.38 -4.56 -2.61
C ILE A 347 -26.97 -3.64 -3.67
N ILE A 348 -28.04 -4.04 -4.37
CA ILE A 348 -28.59 -3.30 -5.53
C ILE A 348 -29.48 -2.12 -5.14
N ALA A 349 -29.51 -1.07 -5.97
CA ALA A 349 -30.39 0.06 -5.76
C ALA A 349 -31.87 -0.30 -6.06
N PRO A 350 -32.86 0.18 -5.27
CA PRO A 350 -34.27 0.02 -5.57
C PRO A 350 -34.62 0.72 -6.90
N LYS A 351 -35.30 0.02 -7.82
CA LYS A 351 -35.66 0.42 -9.21
C LYS A 351 -35.51 1.94 -9.48
N LYS A 352 -34.30 2.35 -9.85
CA LYS A 352 -34.00 3.60 -10.54
C LYS A 352 -33.16 3.22 -11.75
N VAL A 353 -33.58 3.63 -12.95
CA VAL A 353 -32.75 3.48 -14.13
C VAL A 353 -31.59 4.47 -13.95
N ARG A 354 -30.40 3.96 -13.58
CA ARG A 354 -29.15 4.72 -13.36
C ARG A 354 -29.05 5.51 -12.05
N PRO A 355 -28.93 4.83 -10.90
CA PRO A 355 -28.60 5.50 -9.63
C PRO A 355 -27.23 6.21 -9.70
N LYS A 356 -27.03 7.24 -8.87
CA LYS A 356 -25.71 7.87 -8.68
C LYS A 356 -24.82 6.95 -7.82
N SER A 357 -23.73 6.47 -8.42
CA SER A 357 -22.60 5.77 -7.79
C SER A 357 -21.45 6.74 -7.52
N TYR A 358 -20.33 6.24 -6.98
CA TYR A 358 -19.12 7.05 -6.79
C TYR A 358 -18.51 7.60 -8.10
N LYS A 359 -18.92 7.08 -9.26
CA LYS A 359 -18.49 7.53 -10.59
C LYS A 359 -19.52 8.37 -11.36
N GLY A 360 -20.64 8.72 -10.74
CA GLY A 360 -21.77 9.35 -11.42
C GLY A 360 -22.86 8.33 -11.74
N GLU A 361 -23.55 8.44 -12.88
CA GLU A 361 -24.64 7.52 -13.21
C GLU A 361 -24.17 6.07 -13.43
N SER A 362 -24.76 5.14 -12.69
CA SER A 362 -24.39 3.73 -12.70
C SER A 362 -25.08 2.96 -13.81
N LYS A 363 -24.28 2.25 -14.63
CA LYS A 363 -24.79 1.32 -15.65
C LYS A 363 -25.25 -0.03 -15.07
N TYR A 364 -24.94 -0.29 -13.80
CA TYR A 364 -25.08 -1.61 -13.16
C TYR A 364 -26.06 -1.61 -11.98
N ASN A 365 -26.94 -0.60 -11.89
CA ASN A 365 -27.90 -0.41 -10.79
C ASN A 365 -27.26 -0.38 -9.38
N LYS A 366 -26.03 0.16 -9.29
CA LYS A 366 -25.30 0.38 -8.03
C LYS A 366 -25.36 1.84 -7.59
N ASP A 367 -25.76 2.12 -6.36
CA ASP A 367 -25.67 3.45 -5.74
C ASP A 367 -24.46 3.55 -4.79
N GLY A 368 -24.29 4.70 -4.12
CA GLY A 368 -23.19 4.89 -3.16
C GLY A 368 -23.19 3.86 -2.01
N LEU A 369 -24.36 3.35 -1.60
CA LEU A 369 -24.44 2.30 -0.58
C LEU A 369 -23.99 0.94 -1.15
N SER A 370 -24.34 0.62 -2.40
CA SER A 370 -23.79 -0.53 -3.11
C SER A 370 -22.26 -0.48 -3.13
N ASP A 371 -21.70 0.67 -3.49
CA ASP A 371 -20.25 0.83 -3.57
C ASP A 371 -19.59 0.72 -2.18
N LEU A 372 -20.19 1.28 -1.12
CA LEU A 372 -19.72 1.11 0.26
C LEU A 372 -19.58 -0.37 0.65
N ILE A 373 -20.63 -1.17 0.40
CA ILE A 373 -20.65 -2.61 0.70
C ILE A 373 -19.57 -3.35 -0.09
N LEU A 374 -19.52 -3.13 -1.40
CA LEU A 374 -18.58 -3.84 -2.29
C LEU A 374 -17.12 -3.46 -2.00
N ILE A 375 -16.85 -2.21 -1.60
CA ILE A 375 -15.49 -1.80 -1.19
C ILE A 375 -15.10 -2.50 0.10
N ALA A 376 -15.99 -2.55 1.12
CA ALA A 376 -15.70 -3.26 2.36
C ALA A 376 -15.39 -4.75 2.10
N HIS A 377 -16.14 -5.38 1.19
CA HIS A 377 -15.87 -6.74 0.75
C HIS A 377 -14.48 -6.88 0.11
N ASN A 378 -14.16 -6.02 -0.85
CA ASN A 378 -12.87 -6.07 -1.53
C ASN A 378 -11.69 -5.83 -0.58
N VAL A 379 -11.84 -4.92 0.39
CA VAL A 379 -10.83 -4.70 1.44
C VAL A 379 -10.63 -5.98 2.26
N TRP A 380 -11.72 -6.61 2.70
CA TRP A 380 -11.60 -7.87 3.44
C TRP A 380 -10.91 -8.97 2.61
N THR A 381 -11.32 -9.17 1.34
CA THR A 381 -10.71 -10.21 0.49
C THR A 381 -9.22 -9.94 0.25
N LYS A 382 -8.82 -8.67 0.12
CA LYS A 382 -7.41 -8.30 0.04
C LYS A 382 -6.64 -8.66 1.30
N LEU A 383 -7.19 -8.32 2.47
CA LEU A 383 -6.57 -8.62 3.77
C LEU A 383 -6.44 -10.12 3.99
N ASN A 384 -7.49 -10.89 3.68
CA ASN A 384 -7.47 -12.34 3.75
C ASN A 384 -6.38 -12.94 2.84
N ALA A 385 -6.24 -12.44 1.60
CA ALA A 385 -5.18 -12.87 0.69
C ALA A 385 -3.76 -12.57 1.21
N ILE A 386 -3.58 -11.43 1.87
CA ILE A 386 -2.33 -11.10 2.54
C ILE A 386 -2.04 -12.07 3.69
N GLU A 387 -3.03 -12.35 4.53
CA GLU A 387 -2.89 -13.25 5.67
C GLU A 387 -2.52 -14.67 5.22
N GLU A 388 -3.22 -15.22 4.23
CA GLU A 388 -2.91 -16.54 3.66
C GLU A 388 -1.50 -16.60 3.07
N THR A 389 -1.08 -15.54 2.35
CA THR A 389 0.27 -15.44 1.79
C THR A 389 1.32 -15.41 2.91
N GLN A 390 1.06 -14.69 4.00
CA GLN A 390 1.95 -14.65 5.15
C GLN A 390 2.01 -16.00 5.85
N ASP A 391 0.89 -16.70 6.05
CA ASP A 391 0.89 -18.02 6.68
C ASP A 391 1.70 -19.05 5.90
N MET A 392 1.59 -18.98 4.58
CA MET A 392 2.37 -19.82 3.71
C MET A 392 3.86 -19.45 3.77
N GLU A 393 4.24 -18.16 3.74
CA GLU A 393 5.63 -17.72 4.00
C GLU A 393 6.14 -18.27 5.33
N ARG A 394 5.35 -18.17 6.40
CA ARG A 394 5.73 -18.68 7.73
C ARG A 394 6.02 -20.17 7.69
N THR A 395 5.22 -20.92 6.94
CA THR A 395 5.37 -22.37 6.75
C THR A 395 6.63 -22.69 5.95
N LEU A 396 6.82 -22.05 4.79
CA LEU A 396 8.01 -22.23 3.95
C LEU A 396 9.29 -21.93 4.72
N ARG A 397 9.31 -20.84 5.49
CA ARG A 397 10.43 -20.46 6.34
C ARG A 397 10.72 -21.52 7.41
N ARG A 398 9.70 -22.02 8.12
CA ARG A 398 9.87 -23.06 9.15
C ARG A 398 10.49 -24.33 8.56
N LEU A 399 10.02 -24.71 7.37
CA LEU A 399 10.56 -25.88 6.68
C LEU A 399 12.01 -25.64 6.22
N HIS A 400 12.34 -24.45 5.70
CA HIS A 400 13.72 -24.09 5.37
C HIS A 400 14.66 -24.22 6.57
N TYR A 401 14.28 -23.72 7.76
CA TYR A 401 15.11 -23.86 8.95
C TYR A 401 15.18 -25.27 9.51
N ALA A 402 14.11 -26.06 9.37
CA ALA A 402 14.16 -27.48 9.67
C ALA A 402 15.13 -28.21 8.72
N ALA A 403 15.15 -27.81 7.45
CA ALA A 403 16.04 -28.32 6.42
C ALA A 403 17.44 -27.68 6.40
N ALA A 404 17.71 -26.57 7.08
CA ALA A 404 19.10 -26.13 7.27
C ALA A 404 19.90 -27.13 8.14
N ARG A 405 19.22 -28.08 8.79
CA ARG A 405 19.81 -29.30 9.38
C ARG A 405 20.04 -30.44 8.36
N VAL A 406 19.52 -30.31 7.13
CA VAL A 406 19.53 -31.29 6.02
C VAL A 406 19.59 -30.55 4.66
N GLU A 407 20.82 -30.25 4.19
CA GLU A 407 21.16 -29.59 2.92
C GLU A 407 20.02 -28.88 2.12
N THR A 408 20.01 -27.56 2.20
CA THR A 408 19.07 -26.60 1.60
C THR A 408 18.67 -26.86 0.13
N LYS A 409 19.53 -27.48 -0.68
CA LYS A 409 19.29 -27.75 -2.10
C LYS A 409 18.29 -28.88 -2.34
N GLU A 410 18.31 -29.96 -1.56
CA GLU A 410 17.33 -31.04 -1.69
C GLU A 410 15.94 -30.58 -1.24
N PHE A 411 15.87 -29.78 -0.19
CA PHE A 411 14.62 -29.24 0.33
C PHE A 411 13.95 -28.24 -0.64
N ALA A 412 14.73 -27.36 -1.26
CA ALA A 412 14.22 -26.53 -2.36
C ALA A 412 13.73 -27.40 -3.53
N GLY A 413 14.39 -28.54 -3.80
CA GLY A 413 13.95 -29.55 -4.76
C GLY A 413 12.63 -30.25 -4.40
N GLU A 414 12.38 -30.52 -3.12
CA GLU A 414 11.13 -31.13 -2.63
C GLU A 414 9.98 -30.14 -2.54
N LEU A 415 10.21 -28.92 -2.06
CA LEU A 415 9.23 -27.83 -2.20
C LEU A 415 8.88 -27.60 -3.66
N LYS A 416 9.89 -27.60 -4.53
CA LYS A 416 9.71 -27.58 -5.97
C LYS A 416 8.89 -28.76 -6.44
N ARG A 417 9.07 -30.00 -5.97
CA ARG A 417 8.20 -31.15 -6.32
C ARG A 417 6.75 -30.99 -5.83
N ILE A 418 6.56 -30.46 -4.62
CA ILE A 418 5.23 -30.20 -4.03
C ILE A 418 4.50 -29.10 -4.81
N MET A 419 5.24 -28.08 -5.28
CA MET A 419 4.69 -26.93 -6.01
C MET A 419 4.62 -27.16 -7.53
N LYS A 420 5.49 -28.02 -8.12
CA LYS A 420 5.59 -28.33 -9.56
C LYS A 420 4.62 -29.38 -10.07
N ARG A 421 3.42 -29.54 -9.51
CA ARG A 421 2.34 -30.12 -10.31
C ARG A 421 1.78 -29.08 -11.30
N ARG A 422 2.64 -28.72 -12.28
CA ARG A 422 2.46 -28.06 -13.60
C ARG A 422 2.47 -26.50 -13.67
N SER A 423 3.66 -25.90 -13.88
CA SER A 423 3.96 -24.80 -14.83
C SER A 423 5.48 -24.50 -14.86
N SER A 424 5.97 -23.76 -15.86
CA SER A 424 7.40 -23.55 -16.19
C SER A 424 8.14 -22.47 -15.38
N HIS A 425 7.44 -21.71 -14.54
CA HIS A 425 7.99 -20.83 -13.50
C HIS A 425 6.86 -20.58 -12.49
N THR A 426 7.12 -20.68 -11.18
CA THR A 426 6.06 -20.46 -10.19
C THR A 426 6.44 -19.32 -9.24
N MET A 427 5.52 -18.37 -9.05
CA MET A 427 5.62 -17.26 -8.07
C MET A 427 6.03 -17.70 -6.66
N GLY A 428 5.80 -18.98 -6.32
CA GLY A 428 6.24 -19.54 -5.05
C GLY A 428 7.73 -19.90 -4.99
N GLU A 429 8.37 -20.24 -6.11
CA GLU A 429 9.84 -20.34 -6.20
C GLU A 429 10.47 -18.96 -5.92
N ASP A 430 9.92 -17.90 -6.53
CA ASP A 430 10.37 -16.52 -6.28
C ASP A 430 10.22 -16.14 -4.80
N LEU A 431 9.07 -16.47 -4.19
CA LEU A 431 8.80 -16.19 -2.78
C LEU A 431 9.79 -16.90 -1.85
N VAL A 432 10.14 -18.16 -2.13
CA VAL A 432 11.12 -18.93 -1.36
C VAL A 432 12.51 -18.32 -1.51
N ALA A 433 12.96 -18.06 -2.75
CA ALA A 433 14.28 -17.52 -3.03
C ALA A 433 14.47 -16.17 -2.33
N VAL A 434 13.50 -15.25 -2.46
CA VAL A 434 13.54 -13.95 -1.82
C VAL A 434 13.48 -14.07 -0.30
N THR A 435 12.63 -14.95 0.24
CA THR A 435 12.59 -15.19 1.69
C THR A 435 13.97 -15.62 2.18
N VAL A 436 14.56 -16.69 1.61
CA VAL A 436 15.88 -17.18 2.01
C VAL A 436 16.96 -16.10 1.83
N GLY A 437 16.94 -15.38 0.72
CA GLY A 437 17.86 -14.27 0.43
C GLY A 437 17.81 -13.17 1.49
N LEU A 438 16.61 -12.73 1.88
CA LEU A 438 16.42 -11.75 2.94
C LEU A 438 16.97 -12.23 4.30
N TRP A 439 16.84 -13.51 4.62
CA TRP A 439 17.41 -14.07 5.85
C TRP A 439 18.94 -14.14 5.80
N LYS A 440 19.54 -14.55 4.67
CA LYS A 440 21.00 -14.51 4.50
C LYS A 440 21.55 -13.09 4.61
N LEU A 441 20.85 -12.12 4.01
CA LEU A 441 21.23 -10.71 4.06
C LEU A 441 21.22 -10.18 5.49
N PHE A 442 20.15 -10.38 6.25
CA PHE A 442 19.91 -9.62 7.49
C PHE A 442 19.92 -10.46 8.78
N TYR A 443 19.84 -11.79 8.71
CA TYR A 443 19.72 -12.65 9.90
C TYR A 443 20.97 -13.48 10.18
N ASP A 444 21.47 -14.20 9.18
CA ASP A 444 22.57 -15.16 9.37
C ASP A 444 23.87 -14.45 9.80
N ASN A 445 23.93 -13.13 9.59
CA ASN A 445 25.04 -12.26 9.96
C ASN A 445 24.69 -11.38 11.17
N TYR A 446 24.34 -12.01 12.28
CA TYR A 446 23.92 -11.33 13.52
C TYR A 446 24.97 -10.38 14.10
N GLU A 447 26.26 -10.61 13.81
CA GLU A 447 27.37 -9.73 14.24
C GLU A 447 27.59 -8.51 13.33
N ASP A 448 26.79 -8.38 12.26
CA ASP A 448 26.81 -7.25 11.32
C ASP A 448 28.18 -6.97 10.68
N THR A 449 28.99 -8.01 10.48
CA THR A 449 30.37 -7.90 9.98
C THR A 449 30.48 -7.79 8.45
N MET A 450 29.39 -8.06 7.73
CA MET A 450 29.38 -8.01 6.27
C MET A 450 29.44 -6.57 5.74
N THR A 451 30.34 -6.38 4.79
CA THR A 451 30.46 -5.17 3.96
C THR A 451 29.27 -4.99 3.03
N PHE A 452 29.17 -3.82 2.41
CA PHE A 452 28.16 -3.54 1.39
C PHE A 452 28.29 -4.49 0.20
N ASP A 453 29.51 -4.70 -0.29
CA ASP A 453 29.77 -5.53 -1.48
C ASP A 453 29.41 -7.01 -1.23
N GLU A 454 29.77 -7.57 -0.08
CA GLU A 454 29.38 -8.94 0.28
C GLU A 454 27.85 -9.10 0.37
N ARG A 455 27.12 -8.07 0.83
CA ARG A 455 25.65 -8.09 0.84
C ARG A 455 25.08 -7.98 -0.56
N MET A 456 25.71 -7.22 -1.44
CA MET A 456 25.33 -7.13 -2.85
C MET A 456 25.49 -8.49 -3.55
N GLU A 457 26.60 -9.20 -3.32
CA GLU A 457 26.79 -10.55 -3.86
C GLU A 457 25.66 -11.50 -3.45
N ILE A 458 25.19 -11.43 -2.19
CA ILE A 458 24.03 -12.21 -1.75
C ILE A 458 22.74 -11.75 -2.45
N LEU A 459 22.51 -10.44 -2.55
CA LEU A 459 21.32 -9.89 -3.21
C LEU A 459 21.25 -10.32 -4.69
N ASP A 460 22.38 -10.35 -5.37
CA ASP A 460 22.50 -10.76 -6.77
C ASP A 460 22.12 -12.22 -7.00
N THR A 461 22.32 -13.09 -6.00
CA THR A 461 21.92 -14.52 -6.09
C THR A 461 20.41 -14.74 -6.22
N PHE A 462 19.58 -13.73 -5.93
CA PHE A 462 18.12 -13.79 -6.07
C PHE A 462 17.51 -12.56 -6.77
N GLN A 463 18.32 -11.84 -7.57
CA GLN A 463 17.92 -10.62 -8.27
C GLN A 463 16.66 -10.81 -9.12
N GLU A 464 16.65 -11.82 -9.99
CA GLU A 464 15.52 -12.10 -10.88
C GLU A 464 14.22 -12.32 -10.09
N GLN A 465 14.29 -13.10 -9.02
CA GLN A 465 13.14 -13.41 -8.17
C GLN A 465 12.64 -12.16 -7.42
N ALA A 466 13.55 -11.32 -6.92
CA ALA A 466 13.19 -10.04 -6.30
C ALA A 466 12.49 -9.10 -7.29
N ILE A 467 12.97 -9.05 -8.54
CA ILE A 467 12.35 -8.27 -9.61
C ILE A 467 10.95 -8.80 -9.92
N HIS A 468 10.78 -10.12 -10.07
CA HIS A 468 9.50 -10.74 -10.40
C HIS A 468 8.39 -10.49 -9.37
N LEU A 469 8.73 -10.46 -8.07
CA LEU A 469 7.73 -10.30 -7.01
C LEU A 469 7.05 -8.92 -7.00
N PHE A 470 7.78 -7.85 -7.33
CA PHE A 470 7.24 -6.48 -7.35
C PHE A 470 6.81 -6.07 -8.76
N GLY A 471 7.55 -6.53 -9.78
CA GLY A 471 7.05 -6.80 -11.13
C GLY A 471 6.44 -5.63 -11.90
N LYS A 472 6.76 -4.38 -11.57
CA LYS A 472 6.45 -3.20 -12.42
C LYS A 472 7.75 -2.58 -12.93
N VAL A 473 8.57 -3.33 -13.67
CA VAL A 473 9.76 -2.78 -14.31
C VAL A 473 9.39 -2.35 -15.74
N PRO A 474 9.59 -1.09 -16.14
CA PRO A 474 9.64 -0.72 -17.55
C PRO A 474 10.74 -1.53 -18.24
N LYS A 475 10.54 -2.00 -19.48
CA LYS A 475 11.50 -2.87 -20.21
C LYS A 475 12.95 -2.34 -20.28
N ASN A 476 13.20 -1.07 -20.00
CA ASN A 476 14.47 -0.38 -20.18
C ASN A 476 15.40 -0.41 -18.94
N TYR A 477 15.03 -1.14 -17.86
CA TYR A 477 15.76 -1.16 -16.58
C TYR A 477 16.32 -2.53 -16.20
N LEU A 478 16.26 -3.51 -17.10
CA LEU A 478 17.05 -4.73 -16.95
C LEU A 478 18.45 -4.43 -17.47
N PRO A 479 19.53 -4.73 -16.72
CA PRO A 479 20.86 -4.73 -17.31
C PRO A 479 20.81 -5.64 -18.55
N GLU A 480 21.38 -5.15 -19.66
CA GLU A 480 21.53 -6.00 -20.85
C GLU A 480 22.22 -7.28 -20.40
N ALA A 481 21.60 -8.43 -20.68
CA ALA A 481 22.23 -9.72 -20.43
C ALA A 481 23.63 -9.68 -21.06
N PRO A 482 24.69 -10.10 -20.36
CA PRO A 482 26.02 -10.10 -20.93
C PRO A 482 25.96 -10.87 -22.24
N THR A 483 26.19 -10.17 -23.35
CA THR A 483 26.38 -10.80 -24.64
C THR A 483 27.58 -11.71 -24.51
N GLU A 484 27.33 -13.02 -24.58
CA GLU A 484 28.37 -14.04 -24.66
C GLU A 484 29.40 -13.63 -25.73
N ILE A 485 30.68 -13.64 -25.35
CA ILE A 485 31.82 -13.51 -26.27
C ILE A 485 32.05 -14.86 -26.94
#